data_AF-A0AAX2FP26-F1
#
_entry.id   AF-A0AAX2FP26-F1
#
_cell.length_a   1.000
_cell.length_b   1.000
_cell.length_c   1.000
_cell.angle_alpha   90.00
_cell.angle_beta   90.00
_cell.angle_gamma   90.00
#
_symmetry.space_group_name_H-M   'P 1'
#
loop_
_entity.id
_entity.type
_entity.pdbx_description
1 polymer ?
#
loop_
_entity_poly.entity_id
_entity_poly.type
_entity_poly.pdbx_seq_one_letter_code
_entity_poly.pdbx_strand_id
1 'polypeptide(L)' 'MAKEYVKKFYKSTSWEKCRESYSATTLGGICEQCKEVPGSIVDYIVEMTPESIDNPDIKLNHENL' A
#
# COMPACT_ATOMS: atom_id res chain seq x y z
N MET A 1 -7.73 -10.32 7.80
CA MET A 1 -8.76 -9.26 7.90
C MET A 1 -8.08 -7.95 8.26
N ALA A 2 -8.45 -6.84 7.62
CA ALA A 2 -7.86 -5.53 7.93
C ALA A 2 -8.29 -5.04 9.33
N LYS A 3 -7.35 -4.54 10.12
CA LYS A 3 -7.58 -3.96 11.45
C LYS A 3 -8.58 -2.80 11.34
N GLU A 4 -9.44 -2.57 12.33
CA GLU A 4 -10.56 -1.60 12.18
C GLU A 4 -10.10 -0.17 11.88
N TYR A 5 -8.97 0.25 12.44
CA TYR A 5 -8.43 1.60 12.23
C TYR A 5 -7.98 1.82 10.77
N VAL A 6 -7.46 0.79 10.08
CA VAL A 6 -7.06 0.90 8.66
C VAL A 6 -8.23 0.78 7.68
N LYS A 7 -9.39 0.26 8.09
CA LYS A 7 -10.54 0.06 7.17
C LYS A 7 -11.00 1.36 6.52
N LYS A 8 -11.02 2.47 7.26
CA LYS A 8 -11.38 3.80 6.72
C LYS A 8 -10.32 4.30 5.75
N PHE A 9 -9.06 4.15 6.11
CA PHE A 9 -7.92 4.54 5.28
C PHE A 9 -7.89 3.77 3.95
N TYR A 10 -8.07 2.44 3.97
CA TYR A 10 -8.12 1.63 2.74
C TYR A 10 -9.32 1.91 1.85
N LYS A 11 -10.35 2.60 2.35
CA LYS A 11 -11.49 3.10 1.56
C LYS A 11 -11.30 4.55 1.11
N SER A 12 -10.20 5.19 1.46
CA SER A 12 -9.93 6.58 1.07
C SER A 12 -9.47 6.69 -0.38
N THR A 13 -9.88 7.76 -1.04
CA THR A 13 -9.44 8.08 -2.41
C THR A 13 -7.93 8.30 -2.49
N SER A 14 -7.29 8.77 -1.42
CA SER A 14 -5.83 8.94 -1.38
C SER A 14 -5.11 7.60 -1.46
N TRP A 15 -5.59 6.58 -0.75
CA TRP A 15 -5.02 5.23 -0.83
C TRP A 15 -5.25 4.61 -2.22
N GLU A 16 -6.45 4.75 -2.77
CA GLU A 16 -6.77 4.22 -4.10
C GLU A 16 -5.81 4.79 -5.17
N LYS A 17 -5.63 6.12 -5.19
CA LYS A 17 -4.70 6.79 -6.11
C LYS A 17 -3.24 6.38 -5.89
N CYS A 18 -2.81 6.25 -4.63
CA CYS A 18 -1.45 5.82 -4.30
C CYS A 18 -1.21 4.37 -4.76
N ARG A 19 -2.15 3.46 -4.50
CA ARG A 19 -2.08 2.07 -4.95
C ARG A 19 -2.02 1.96 -6.47
N GLU A 20 -2.85 2.72 -7.19
CA GLU A 20 -2.82 2.75 -8.66
C GLU A 20 -1.48 3.31 -9.18
N SER A 21 -0.99 4.41 -8.59
CA SER A 21 0.30 4.97 -8.95
C SER A 21 1.44 3.98 -8.68
N TYR A 22 1.43 3.31 -7.52
CA TYR A 22 2.44 2.33 -7.14
C TYR A 22 2.45 1.13 -8.09
N SER A 23 1.29 0.54 -8.35
CA SER A 23 1.14 -0.58 -9.29
C SER A 23 1.63 -0.22 -10.70
N ALA A 24 1.39 1.02 -11.15
CA ALA A 24 1.89 1.51 -12.44
C ALA A 24 3.42 1.72 -12.45
N THR A 25 4.04 2.09 -11.33
CA THR A 25 5.49 2.31 -11.22
C THR A 25 6.28 1.02 -10.96
N THR A 26 5.66 0.02 -10.35
CA THR A 26 6.34 -1.19 -9.87
C THR A 26 6.30 -2.30 -10.90
N LEU A 27 7.40 -2.50 -11.64
CA LEU A 27 7.63 -3.60 -12.59
C LEU A 27 6.43 -3.89 -13.55
N GLY A 28 5.61 -2.88 -13.86
CA GLY A 28 4.40 -3.05 -14.67
C GLY A 28 3.30 -3.89 -14.00
N GLY A 29 3.22 -3.88 -12.68
CA GLY A 29 2.24 -4.65 -11.90
C GLY A 29 2.69 -6.08 -11.59
N ILE A 30 3.98 -6.40 -11.68
CA ILE A 30 4.54 -7.71 -11.28
C ILE A 30 4.89 -7.70 -9.79
N CYS A 31 4.66 -8.83 -9.10
CA CYS A 31 5.00 -9.04 -7.70
C CYS A 31 6.52 -8.86 -7.49
N GLU A 32 6.91 -7.98 -6.57
CA GLU A 32 8.32 -7.68 -6.32
C GLU A 32 9.09 -8.80 -5.61
N GLN A 33 8.37 -9.64 -4.85
CA GLN A 33 8.94 -10.81 -4.18
C GLN A 33 9.23 -11.94 -5.17
N CYS A 34 8.20 -12.35 -5.94
CA CYS A 34 8.32 -13.49 -6.85
C CYS A 34 8.90 -13.12 -8.22
N LYS A 35 8.67 -11.90 -8.71
CA LYS A 35 9.12 -11.36 -10.02
C LYS A 35 8.64 -12.11 -11.26
N GLU A 36 7.73 -13.07 -11.09
CA GLU A 36 7.24 -13.94 -12.17
C GLU A 36 5.75 -13.77 -12.46
N VAL A 37 4.97 -13.28 -11.49
CA VAL A 37 3.51 -13.18 -11.56
C VAL A 37 3.02 -11.77 -11.24
N PRO A 38 1.86 -11.34 -11.79
CA PRO A 38 1.25 -10.07 -11.40
C PRO A 38 1.03 -9.97 -9.89
N GLY A 39 1.32 -8.80 -9.32
CA GLY A 39 1.03 -8.47 -7.93
C GLY A 39 -0.48 -8.37 -7.72
N SER A 40 -1.01 -9.17 -6.81
CA SER A 40 -2.43 -9.17 -6.45
C SER A 40 -2.75 -8.25 -5.26
N ILE A 41 -1.73 -7.88 -4.49
CA ILE A 41 -1.81 -7.02 -3.31
C ILE A 41 -0.60 -6.09 -3.27
N VAL A 42 -0.77 -4.91 -2.68
CA VAL A 42 0.32 -4.02 -2.26
C VAL A 42 0.44 -4.20 -0.75
N ASP A 43 1.63 -4.53 -0.28
CA ASP A 43 1.89 -4.82 1.13
C ASP A 43 2.79 -3.75 1.73
N TYR A 44 2.65 -3.47 3.01
CA TYR A 44 3.48 -2.43 3.64
C TYR A 44 4.76 -3.06 4.20
N ILE A 45 5.91 -2.43 3.95
CA ILE A 45 7.19 -2.85 4.54
C ILE A 45 7.14 -2.61 6.07
N VAL A 46 6.71 -1.41 6.48
CA VAL A 46 6.45 -1.05 7.88
C VAL A 46 4.95 -1.07 8.13
N GLU A 47 4.52 -1.95 9.02
CA GLU A 47 3.11 -2.06 9.40
C GLU A 47 2.55 -0.74 9.97
N MET A 48 1.36 -0.39 9.49
CA MET A 48 0.59 0.71 10.08
C MET A 48 0.10 0.36 11.48
N THR A 49 0.38 1.23 12.43
CA THR A 49 -0.16 1.22 13.79
C THR A 49 -1.23 2.32 13.95
N PRO A 50 -2.09 2.26 14.98
CA PRO A 50 -3.05 3.33 15.25
C PRO A 50 -2.39 4.71 15.45
N GLU A 51 -1.14 4.73 15.89
CA GLU A 51 -0.36 5.95 16.11
C GLU A 51 0.27 6.49 14.81
N SER A 52 0.53 5.62 13.83
CA SER A 52 1.18 5.98 12.56
C SER A 52 0.23 6.07 11.37
N ILE A 53 -1.04 5.67 11.51
CA ILE A 53 -2.01 5.68 10.40
C ILE A 53 -2.26 7.07 9.82
N ASP A 54 -2.03 8.13 10.59
CA ASP A 54 -2.15 9.50 10.10
C ASP A 54 -0.86 10.05 9.50
N ASN A 55 0.28 9.37 9.69
CA ASN A 55 1.58 9.78 9.15
C ASN A 55 1.63 9.53 7.61
N PRO A 56 1.70 10.58 6.78
CA PRO A 56 1.81 10.45 5.32
C PRO A 56 3.01 9.62 4.87
N ASP A 57 4.14 9.69 5.61
CA ASP A 57 5.38 8.99 5.28
C ASP A 57 5.29 7.47 5.48
N ILE A 58 4.26 7.00 6.18
CA ILE A 58 4.00 5.58 6.40
C ILE A 58 2.85 5.11 5.52
N LYS A 59 1.81 5.94 5.34
CA LYS A 59 0.57 5.52 4.69
C LYS A 59 0.51 5.68 3.16
N LEU A 60 1.23 6.64 2.59
CA LEU A 60 1.19 6.92 1.14
C LEU A 60 2.60 7.00 0.53
N ASN A 61 3.62 6.55 1.26
CA ASN A 61 4.98 6.54 0.78
C ASN A 61 5.24 5.27 -0.03
N HIS A 62 5.59 5.43 -1.30
CA HIS A 62 5.93 4.31 -2.18
C HIS A 62 7.14 3.52 -1.69
N GLU A 63 8.06 4.12 -0.94
CA GLU A 63 9.19 3.41 -0.34
C GLU A 63 8.79 2.51 0.83
N ASN A 64 7.53 2.59 1.28
CA ASN A 64 6.98 1.77 2.35
C ASN A 64 5.89 0.79 1.87
N LEU A 65 5.74 0.64 0.55
CA LEU A 65 4.75 -0.23 -0.13
C LEU A 65 5.41 -1.41 -0.85
#